data_AF-A0A7V3SBP2-F1
#
_entry.id   AF-A0A7V3SBP2-F1
#
_cell.length_a   1.000
_cell.length_b   1.000
_cell.length_c   1.000
_cell.angle_alpha   90.00
_cell.angle_beta   90.00
_cell.angle_gamma   90.00
#
_symmetry.space_group_name_H-M   'P 1'
#
loop_
_entity.id
_entity.type
_entity.pdbx_description
1 polymer ?
#
loop_
_entity_poly.entity_id
_entity_poly.type
_entity_poly.pdbx_seq_one_letter_code
_entity_poly.pdbx_strand_id
1 'polypeptide(L)'
;MSALKVMGIAQQTSGVTEMSDLMSVEWEKWLEQEKSNYQAMEKQLADLTNGHVVAGVFQYREFWAHANEVAEKIKTITPLPEDDRERLQEEFQRICRDVKRRQAEERDSRRAESRQRRETIERKIAEARSCAESAPEDMKSLNKAQALLGEALAMLKEGTPQKADPAKEDSAAPTPAEVAPAGGGLLREDRQACWDKWRQANDFVFGKRQAIWNRDYEEVIPKVKEAVAEASEGDSFHALDKIKEVQALLKKAHLSKTQREEIRGMLNGAWETAIGKVNAVRDEKRRKYEEWLSRMEANLQRWTEELGKNKEMEAQLEAEMAQIKEQIQTAKSREVTDALREQLSQNRQKIASLGRLNKQLEEKIEAVKAKIGNN
;
A
#
# COMPACT_ATOMS: atom_id res chain seq x y z
N MET A 1 23.60 55.02 123.70
CA MET A 1 24.55 55.48 122.65
C MET A 1 24.68 54.39 121.60
N SER A 2 24.56 54.78 120.33
CA SER A 2 24.96 54.08 119.10
C SER A 2 24.14 52.83 118.72
N ALA A 3 23.17 52.90 117.79
CA ALA A 3 23.23 53.31 116.38
C ALA A 3 24.26 52.50 115.57
N LEU A 4 23.80 51.46 114.85
CA LEU A 4 24.31 50.91 113.57
C LEU A 4 23.90 49.44 113.41
N LYS A 5 22.74 49.15 112.80
CA LYS A 5 22.49 47.92 112.01
C LYS A 5 21.13 47.90 111.28
N VAL A 6 20.87 48.85 110.37
CA VAL A 6 19.67 48.82 109.50
C VAL A 6 20.00 49.26 108.05
N MET A 7 21.02 48.67 107.44
CA MET A 7 21.28 48.83 105.99
C MET A 7 21.85 47.55 105.37
N GLY A 8 21.11 46.44 105.46
CA GLY A 8 21.59 45.15 104.94
C GLY A 8 20.54 44.14 104.50
N ILE A 9 19.28 44.55 104.26
CA ILE A 9 18.21 43.63 103.80
C ILE A 9 17.52 44.15 102.52
N ALA A 10 17.74 45.40 102.11
CA ALA A 10 17.11 45.97 100.91
C ALA A 10 17.80 45.63 99.57
N GLN A 11 18.90 44.88 99.56
CA GLN A 11 19.62 44.47 98.33
C GLN A 11 19.45 42.98 97.97
N GLN A 12 18.74 42.18 98.77
CA GLN A 12 18.48 40.75 98.47
C GLN A 12 17.05 40.45 98.01
N THR A 13 16.11 41.38 98.14
CA THR A 13 14.77 41.24 97.57
C THR A 13 14.67 41.80 96.15
N SER A 14 15.60 42.66 95.70
CA SER A 14 15.66 43.16 94.32
C SER A 14 15.96 42.06 93.31
N GLY A 15 16.84 41.10 93.64
CA GLY A 15 17.20 40.01 92.74
C GLY A 15 16.14 38.92 92.60
N VAL A 16 15.23 38.75 93.57
CA VAL A 16 14.16 37.75 93.49
C VAL A 16 13.00 38.23 92.59
N THR A 17 12.69 39.53 92.61
CA THR A 17 11.72 40.14 91.69
C THR A 17 12.27 40.18 90.27
N GLU A 18 13.55 40.55 90.08
CA GLU A 18 14.18 40.52 88.75
C GLU A 18 14.26 39.11 88.15
N MET A 19 14.48 38.08 88.97
CA MET A 19 14.53 36.68 88.50
C MET A 19 13.13 36.11 88.21
N SER A 20 12.12 36.54 88.97
CA SER A 20 10.71 36.24 88.68
C SER A 20 10.23 36.91 87.39
N ASP A 21 10.62 38.17 87.16
CA ASP A 21 10.30 38.91 85.94
C ASP A 21 11.06 38.32 84.73
N LEU A 22 12.32 37.89 84.89
CA LEU A 22 13.06 37.18 83.85
C LEU A 22 12.40 35.84 83.48
N MET A 23 12.02 35.04 84.49
CA MET A 23 11.32 33.76 84.24
C MET A 23 9.94 33.97 83.60
N SER A 24 9.23 35.05 83.95
CA SER A 24 7.96 35.41 83.32
C SER A 24 8.15 35.77 81.85
N VAL A 25 9.19 36.55 81.51
CA VAL A 25 9.51 36.91 80.12
C VAL A 25 9.99 35.71 79.30
N GLU A 26 10.76 34.79 79.89
CA GLU A 26 11.17 33.55 79.23
C GLU A 26 9.98 32.59 79.02
N TRP A 27 9.06 32.52 79.98
CA TRP A 27 7.83 31.75 79.86
C TRP A 27 6.88 32.31 78.79
N GLU A 28 6.71 33.63 78.72
CA GLU A 28 5.93 34.27 77.66
C GLU A 28 6.54 34.03 76.28
N LYS A 29 7.86 34.11 76.14
CA LYS A 29 8.56 33.74 74.90
C LYS A 29 8.37 32.28 74.53
N TRP A 30 8.36 31.39 75.52
CA TRP A 30 8.14 29.96 75.33
C TRP A 30 6.72 29.68 74.83
N LEU A 31 5.70 30.29 75.45
CA LEU A 31 4.30 30.21 75.01
C LEU A 31 4.08 30.82 73.62
N GLU A 32 4.76 31.92 73.30
CA GLU A 32 4.69 32.53 71.97
C GLU A 32 5.34 31.64 70.91
N GLN A 33 6.49 31.02 71.24
CA GLN A 33 7.16 30.06 70.37
C GLN A 33 6.30 28.80 70.15
N GLU A 34 5.63 28.32 71.19
CA GLU A 34 4.71 27.18 71.12
C GLU A 34 3.53 27.46 70.18
N LYS A 35 2.87 28.61 70.34
CA LYS A 35 1.80 29.07 69.44
C LYS A 35 2.30 29.23 68.00
N SER A 36 3.49 29.81 67.83
CA SER A 36 4.10 29.99 66.51
C SER A 36 4.40 28.64 65.84
N ASN A 37 4.93 27.67 66.61
CA ASN A 37 5.19 26.31 66.15
C ASN A 37 3.90 25.60 65.73
N TYR A 38 2.84 25.71 66.53
CA TYR A 38 1.53 25.15 66.21
C TYR A 38 0.96 25.75 64.91
N GLN A 39 0.93 27.08 64.79
CA GLN A 39 0.48 27.78 63.58
C GLN A 39 1.30 27.42 62.34
N ALA A 40 2.62 27.26 62.49
CA ALA A 40 3.49 26.83 61.41
C ALA A 40 3.12 25.41 60.94
N MET A 41 2.78 24.50 61.86
CA MET A 41 2.34 23.15 61.51
C MET A 41 0.95 23.13 60.88
N GLU A 42 0.00 23.94 61.36
CA GLU A 42 -1.31 24.10 60.71
C GLU A 42 -1.15 24.59 59.26
N LYS A 43 -0.25 25.56 59.03
CA LYS A 43 0.06 26.02 57.68
C LYS A 43 0.62 24.90 56.81
N GLN A 44 1.54 24.08 57.33
CA GLN A 44 2.08 22.93 56.60
C GLN A 44 1.03 21.87 56.29
N LEU A 45 0.08 21.62 57.20
CA LEU A 45 -1.05 20.72 56.94
C LEU A 45 -2.02 21.30 55.88
N ALA A 46 -2.25 22.61 55.90
CA ALA A 46 -3.02 23.29 54.87
C ALA A 46 -2.32 23.22 53.49
N ASP A 47 -1.01 23.42 53.45
CA ASP A 47 -0.19 23.28 52.25
C ASP A 47 -0.18 21.81 51.76
N LEU A 48 -0.10 20.84 52.66
CA LEU A 48 -0.20 19.41 52.32
C LEU A 48 -1.56 19.04 51.73
N THR A 49 -2.62 19.74 52.11
CA THR A 49 -3.98 19.50 51.60
C THR A 49 -4.17 20.07 50.20
N ASN A 50 -3.62 21.26 49.92
CA ASN A 50 -3.95 22.04 48.72
C ASN A 50 -2.80 22.18 47.71
N GLY A 51 -1.55 21.97 48.12
CA GLY A 51 -0.36 22.30 47.32
C GLY A 51 0.03 21.29 46.23
N HIS A 52 -0.60 20.11 46.20
CA HIS A 52 -0.18 18.99 45.34
C HIS A 52 -1.04 18.81 44.08
N VAL A 53 -1.71 19.87 43.63
CA VAL A 53 -2.48 19.86 42.38
C VAL A 53 -1.78 20.74 41.35
N VAL A 54 -1.22 20.12 40.31
CA VAL A 54 -0.53 20.82 39.22
C VAL A 54 -1.32 20.61 37.94
N ALA A 55 -1.77 21.70 37.31
CA ALA A 55 -2.58 21.67 36.08
C ALA A 55 -3.82 20.75 36.17
N GLY A 56 -4.44 20.67 37.35
CA GLY A 56 -5.62 19.83 37.61
C GLY A 56 -5.33 18.34 37.87
N VAL A 57 -4.06 17.93 37.92
CA VAL A 57 -3.65 16.56 38.25
C VAL A 57 -3.04 16.52 39.65
N PHE A 58 -3.47 15.57 40.47
CA PHE A 58 -2.93 15.37 41.82
C PHE A 58 -1.59 14.64 41.77
N GLN A 59 -0.55 15.25 42.33
CA GLN A 59 0.82 14.73 42.34
C GLN A 59 1.04 13.82 43.56
N TYR A 60 0.58 12.57 43.48
CA TYR A 60 0.66 11.63 44.63
C TYR A 60 2.10 11.42 45.14
N ARG A 61 3.11 11.43 44.27
CA ARG A 61 4.51 11.22 44.67
C ARG A 61 5.02 12.39 45.52
N GLU A 62 4.79 13.61 45.04
CA GLU A 62 5.16 14.85 45.74
C GLU A 62 4.39 14.99 47.05
N PHE A 63 3.09 14.64 47.03
CA PHE A 63 2.28 14.57 48.25
C PHE A 63 2.89 13.64 49.29
N TRP A 64 3.24 12.39 48.93
CA TRP A 64 3.79 11.44 49.89
C TRP A 64 5.19 11.84 50.38
N ALA A 65 5.99 12.53 49.56
CA ALA A 65 7.25 13.11 50.00
C ALA A 65 7.02 14.22 51.05
N HIS A 66 6.15 15.18 50.75
CA HIS A 66 5.81 16.26 51.68
C HIS A 66 5.13 15.73 52.95
N ALA A 67 4.26 14.72 52.85
CA ALA A 67 3.63 14.08 54.00
C ALA A 67 4.65 13.47 54.97
N ASN A 68 5.72 12.85 54.45
CA ASN A 68 6.80 12.32 55.29
C ASN A 68 7.56 13.44 56.01
N GLU A 69 7.84 14.56 55.33
CA GLU A 69 8.48 15.73 55.95
C GLU A 69 7.62 16.34 57.07
N VAL A 70 6.32 16.48 56.83
CA VAL A 70 5.36 16.98 57.83
C VAL A 70 5.29 16.05 59.03
N ALA A 71 5.23 14.73 58.81
CA ALA A 71 5.21 13.74 59.89
C ALA A 71 6.45 13.81 60.77
N GLU A 72 7.63 14.02 60.19
CA GLU A 72 8.87 14.19 60.96
C GLU A 72 8.88 15.52 61.73
N LYS A 73 8.43 16.64 61.11
CA LYS A 73 8.35 17.94 61.79
C LYS A 73 7.43 17.91 63.02
N ILE A 74 6.26 17.26 62.95
CA ILE A 74 5.34 17.10 64.10
C ILE A 74 6.04 16.38 65.27
N LYS A 75 6.90 15.40 64.99
CA LYS A 75 7.62 14.65 66.02
C LYS A 75 8.76 15.46 66.64
N THR A 76 9.47 16.26 65.85
CA THR A 76 10.70 16.94 66.31
C THR A 76 10.48 18.34 66.84
N ILE A 77 9.39 19.03 66.47
CA ILE A 77 9.16 20.42 66.86
C ILE A 77 8.95 20.54 68.37
N THR A 78 9.71 21.43 68.99
CA THR A 78 9.69 21.70 70.43
C THR A 78 9.92 23.21 70.62
N PRO A 79 9.20 23.91 71.50
CA PRO A 79 8.11 23.42 72.35
C PRO A 79 6.78 23.24 71.60
N LEU A 80 6.04 22.20 71.99
CA LEU A 80 4.66 21.92 71.55
C LEU A 80 3.99 21.01 72.60
N PRO A 81 2.77 21.31 73.08
CA PRO A 81 2.04 20.47 74.04
C PRO A 81 1.71 19.10 73.46
N GLU A 82 1.51 18.14 74.35
CA GLU A 82 1.11 16.78 73.97
C GLU A 82 -0.28 16.78 73.30
N ASP A 83 -1.26 17.49 73.87
CA ASP A 83 -2.62 17.61 73.32
C ASP A 83 -2.63 18.19 71.89
N ASP A 84 -1.84 19.23 71.64
CA ASP A 84 -1.76 19.87 70.31
C ASP A 84 -1.01 19.01 69.31
N ARG A 85 0.02 18.28 69.77
CA ARG A 85 0.73 17.29 68.96
C ARG A 85 -0.21 16.15 68.54
N GLU A 86 -1.03 15.65 69.45
CA GLU A 86 -2.05 14.64 69.15
C GLU A 86 -3.05 15.15 68.12
N ARG A 87 -3.58 16.37 68.29
CA ARG A 87 -4.50 17.00 67.32
C ARG A 87 -3.87 17.11 65.93
N LEU A 88 -2.66 17.65 65.83
CA LEU A 88 -1.94 17.77 64.56
C LEU A 88 -1.69 16.40 63.92
N GLN A 89 -1.39 15.39 64.72
CA GLN A 89 -1.19 14.03 64.24
C GLN A 89 -2.50 13.39 63.75
N GLU A 90 -3.62 13.60 64.42
CA GLU A 90 -4.95 13.16 63.98
C GLU A 90 -5.35 13.81 62.65
N GLU A 91 -5.15 15.12 62.53
CA GLU A 91 -5.42 15.85 61.29
C GLU A 91 -4.54 15.37 60.14
N PHE A 92 -3.24 15.18 60.37
CA PHE A 92 -2.30 14.60 59.41
C PHE A 92 -2.76 13.21 58.95
N GLN A 93 -3.15 12.33 59.88
CA GLN A 93 -3.64 11.00 59.55
C GLN A 93 -4.96 11.05 58.76
N ARG A 94 -5.87 11.99 59.08
CA ARG A 94 -7.09 12.23 58.31
C ARG A 94 -6.75 12.58 56.86
N ILE A 95 -5.86 13.55 56.63
CA ILE A 95 -5.42 13.96 55.29
C ILE A 95 -4.79 12.78 54.52
N CYS A 96 -3.91 12.01 55.17
CA CYS A 96 -3.28 10.84 54.55
C CYS A 96 -4.31 9.74 54.19
N ARG A 97 -5.32 9.50 55.04
CA ARG A 97 -6.40 8.55 54.75
C ARG A 97 -7.24 9.01 53.56
N ASP A 98 -7.56 10.30 53.49
CA ASP A 98 -8.32 10.87 52.37
C ASP A 98 -7.57 10.75 51.05
N VAL A 99 -6.27 11.04 51.02
CA VAL A 99 -5.46 10.89 49.80
C VAL A 99 -5.28 9.42 49.41
N LYS A 100 -5.09 8.50 50.37
CA LYS A 100 -5.08 7.05 50.08
C LYS A 100 -6.39 6.59 49.45
N ARG A 101 -7.53 7.04 49.99
CA ARG A 101 -8.86 6.74 49.44
C ARG A 101 -8.98 7.26 48.02
N ARG A 102 -8.65 8.53 47.76
CA ARG A 102 -8.68 9.12 46.41
C ARG A 102 -7.76 8.36 45.44
N GLN A 103 -6.56 8.01 45.86
CA GLN A 103 -5.62 7.23 45.04
C GLN A 103 -6.16 5.84 44.69
N ALA A 104 -6.83 5.18 45.64
CA ALA A 104 -7.47 3.89 45.43
C ALA A 104 -8.65 4.01 44.46
N GLU A 105 -9.53 4.99 44.66
CA GLU A 105 -10.67 5.29 43.78
C GLU A 105 -10.22 5.61 42.35
N GLU A 106 -9.19 6.43 42.15
CA GLU A 106 -8.65 6.74 40.83
C GLU A 106 -8.05 5.49 40.17
N ARG A 107 -7.31 4.67 40.93
CA ARG A 107 -6.75 3.41 40.41
C ARG A 107 -7.85 2.44 39.99
N ASP A 108 -8.91 2.32 40.77
CA ASP A 108 -10.03 1.44 40.47
C ASP A 108 -10.87 1.98 39.30
N SER A 109 -11.04 3.30 39.18
CA SER A 109 -11.63 3.95 38.00
C SER A 109 -10.82 3.63 36.75
N ARG A 110 -9.50 3.81 36.77
CA ARG A 110 -8.62 3.48 35.64
C ARG A 110 -8.68 2.00 35.26
N ARG A 111 -8.77 1.10 36.24
CA ARG A 111 -8.96 -0.35 36.00
C ARG A 111 -10.33 -0.62 35.36
N ALA A 112 -11.39 0.03 35.82
CA ALA A 112 -12.72 -0.11 35.24
C ALA A 112 -12.75 0.41 33.78
N GLU A 113 -12.17 1.57 33.52
CA GLU A 113 -12.05 2.14 32.16
C GLU A 113 -11.23 1.24 31.23
N SER A 114 -10.10 0.71 31.72
CA SER A 114 -9.27 -0.24 30.97
C SER A 114 -10.05 -1.51 30.61
N ARG A 115 -10.80 -2.07 31.56
CA ARG A 115 -11.66 -3.24 31.33
C ARG A 115 -12.75 -2.95 30.29
N GLN A 116 -13.44 -1.82 30.38
CA GLN A 116 -14.48 -1.44 29.43
C GLN A 116 -13.92 -1.26 28.00
N ARG A 117 -12.74 -0.65 27.88
CA ARG A 117 -12.04 -0.51 26.60
C ARG A 117 -11.62 -1.87 26.04
N ARG A 118 -11.06 -2.73 26.90
CA ARG A 118 -10.70 -4.10 26.55
C ARG A 118 -11.90 -4.87 26.02
N GLU A 119 -13.03 -4.85 26.72
CA GLU A 119 -14.27 -5.53 26.28
C GLU A 119 -14.73 -5.04 24.91
N THR A 120 -14.63 -3.74 24.64
CA THR A 120 -15.01 -3.16 23.34
C THR A 120 -14.10 -3.66 22.21
N ILE A 121 -12.79 -3.72 22.46
CA ILE A 121 -11.80 -4.21 21.50
C ILE A 121 -11.97 -5.72 21.28
N GLU A 122 -12.10 -6.49 22.35
CA GLU A 122 -12.29 -7.93 22.29
C GLU A 122 -13.59 -8.30 21.56
N ARG A 123 -14.67 -7.52 21.76
CA ARG A 123 -15.92 -7.68 21.00
C ARG A 123 -15.70 -7.48 19.50
N LYS A 124 -15.00 -6.42 19.08
CA LYS A 124 -14.67 -6.22 17.65
C LYS A 124 -13.82 -7.35 17.08
N ILE A 125 -12.84 -7.84 17.85
CA ILE A 125 -12.00 -8.99 17.44
C ILE A 125 -12.86 -10.25 17.30
N ALA A 126 -13.78 -10.49 18.24
CA ALA A 126 -14.70 -11.63 18.19
C ALA A 126 -15.68 -11.54 17.02
N GLU A 127 -16.24 -10.35 16.75
CA GLU A 127 -17.08 -10.08 15.57
C GLU A 127 -16.32 -10.33 14.27
N ALA A 128 -15.06 -9.88 14.18
CA ALA A 128 -14.21 -10.14 13.02
C ALA A 128 -13.98 -11.64 12.81
N ARG A 129 -13.70 -12.37 13.89
CA ARG A 129 -13.53 -13.83 13.85
C ARG A 129 -14.81 -14.53 13.42
N SER A 130 -15.95 -14.16 13.99
CA SER A 130 -17.25 -14.70 13.62
C SER A 130 -17.57 -14.45 12.14
N CYS A 131 -17.28 -13.26 11.61
CA CYS A 131 -17.46 -12.97 10.18
C CYS A 131 -16.62 -13.89 9.29
N ALA A 132 -15.40 -14.22 9.73
CA ALA A 132 -14.51 -15.12 9.00
C ALA A 132 -14.90 -16.60 9.13
N GLU A 133 -15.52 -16.99 10.24
CA GLU A 133 -16.02 -18.34 10.48
C GLU A 133 -17.35 -18.62 9.74
N SER A 134 -18.26 -17.64 9.70
CA SER A 134 -19.60 -17.82 9.11
C SER A 134 -19.61 -17.96 7.59
N ALA A 135 -18.58 -17.44 6.92
CA ALA A 135 -18.50 -17.43 5.46
C ALA A 135 -17.04 -17.67 5.01
N PRO A 136 -16.53 -18.91 5.19
CA PRO A 136 -15.11 -19.21 5.02
C PRO A 136 -14.63 -19.12 3.56
N GLU A 137 -15.54 -19.14 2.60
CA GLU A 137 -15.24 -19.10 1.17
C GLU A 137 -15.60 -17.76 0.50
N ASP A 138 -16.18 -16.81 1.25
CA ASP A 138 -16.55 -15.50 0.70
C ASP A 138 -15.50 -14.44 1.01
N MET A 139 -14.85 -13.94 -0.04
CA MET A 139 -13.83 -12.91 0.06
C MET A 139 -14.40 -11.58 0.62
N LYS A 140 -15.69 -11.29 0.42
CA LYS A 140 -16.31 -10.07 0.97
C LYS A 140 -16.39 -10.12 2.49
N SER A 141 -16.80 -11.25 3.04
CA SER A 141 -16.84 -11.50 4.48
C SER A 141 -15.46 -11.44 5.13
N LEU A 142 -14.43 -11.99 4.47
CA LEU A 142 -13.03 -11.85 4.92
C LEU A 142 -12.50 -10.40 4.85
N ASN A 143 -12.95 -9.60 3.87
CA ASN A 143 -12.60 -8.17 3.82
C ASN A 143 -13.28 -7.39 4.95
N LYS A 144 -14.54 -7.71 5.28
CA LYS A 144 -15.23 -7.14 6.44
C LYS A 144 -14.53 -7.50 7.76
N ALA A 145 -14.12 -8.75 7.92
CA ALA A 145 -13.34 -9.19 9.07
C ALA A 145 -12.02 -8.41 9.20
N GLN A 146 -11.30 -8.20 8.09
CA GLN A 146 -10.06 -7.41 8.10
C GLN A 146 -10.30 -5.94 8.48
N ALA A 147 -11.42 -5.34 8.03
CA ALA A 147 -11.77 -3.97 8.40
C ALA A 147 -12.03 -3.84 9.91
N LEU A 148 -12.80 -4.77 10.50
CA LEU A 148 -13.04 -4.83 11.94
C LEU A 148 -11.74 -5.00 12.74
N LEU A 149 -10.82 -5.83 12.26
CA LEU A 149 -9.48 -5.97 12.86
C LEU A 149 -8.65 -4.69 12.73
N GLY A 150 -8.77 -3.95 11.63
CA GLY A 150 -8.15 -2.65 11.44
C GLY A 150 -8.66 -1.60 12.46
N GLU A 151 -9.97 -1.59 12.70
CA GLU A 151 -10.59 -0.73 13.73
C GLU A 151 -10.13 -1.11 15.14
N ALA A 152 -10.11 -2.41 15.47
CA ALA A 152 -9.60 -2.89 16.75
C ALA A 152 -8.12 -2.51 16.97
N LEU A 153 -7.31 -2.58 15.91
CA LEU A 153 -5.90 -2.16 15.95
C LEU A 153 -5.74 -0.65 16.18
N ALA A 154 -6.60 0.16 15.57
CA ALA A 154 -6.62 1.61 15.81
C ALA A 154 -6.93 1.91 17.28
N MET A 155 -7.94 1.25 17.85
CA MET A 155 -8.29 1.37 19.29
C MET A 155 -7.15 0.90 20.21
N LEU A 156 -6.39 -0.13 19.82
CA LEU A 156 -5.21 -0.60 20.58
C LEU A 156 -4.02 0.38 20.56
N LYS A 157 -3.97 1.25 19.55
CA LYS A 157 -2.94 2.27 19.38
C LYS A 157 -3.31 3.59 20.03
N GLU A 158 -4.61 3.89 20.12
CA GLU A 158 -5.15 5.06 20.81
C GLU A 158 -4.83 5.00 22.32
N GLY A 159 -3.99 5.94 22.79
CA GLY A 159 -3.49 5.96 24.18
C GLY A 159 -2.09 5.38 24.37
N THR A 160 -1.41 4.94 23.30
CA THR A 160 0.05 4.77 23.39
C THR A 160 0.68 6.16 23.42
N PRO A 161 1.54 6.50 24.41
CA PRO A 161 2.35 7.70 24.30
C PRO A 161 3.14 7.59 23.00
N GLN A 162 2.84 8.48 22.06
CA GLN A 162 3.59 8.63 20.83
C GLN A 162 5.03 8.88 21.28
N LYS A 163 5.97 7.98 20.92
CA LYS A 163 7.40 8.22 21.19
C LYS A 163 7.69 9.62 20.66
N ALA A 164 7.91 10.58 21.55
CA ALA A 164 8.40 11.88 21.17
C ALA A 164 9.72 11.63 20.43
N ASP A 165 9.87 12.24 19.25
CA ASP A 165 11.08 12.12 18.46
C ASP A 165 12.30 12.46 19.33
N PRO A 166 13.34 11.60 19.41
CA PRO A 166 14.54 11.86 20.19
C PRO A 166 15.43 12.98 19.59
N ALA A 167 14.96 13.71 18.58
CA ALA A 167 15.72 14.73 17.87
C ALA A 167 15.65 16.14 18.51
N LYS A 168 15.10 16.26 19.72
CA LYS A 168 15.16 17.49 20.54
C LYS A 168 15.61 17.14 21.96
N GLU A 169 16.83 16.63 22.08
CA GLU A 169 17.52 16.46 23.36
C GLU A 169 18.57 17.57 23.50
N ASP A 170 18.20 18.63 24.22
CA ASP A 170 19.13 19.52 24.94
C ASP A 170 18.40 20.17 26.12
N SER A 171 17.68 19.36 26.92
CA SER A 171 17.49 19.66 28.34
C SER A 171 16.96 18.43 29.09
N ALA A 172 17.73 17.99 30.09
CA ALA A 172 17.35 17.13 31.21
C ALA A 172 16.63 15.80 30.87
N ALA A 173 17.34 14.69 31.15
CA ALA A 173 16.83 13.34 31.08
C ALA A 173 15.45 13.18 31.75
N PRO A 174 14.40 12.74 31.02
CA PRO A 174 13.14 12.41 31.64
C PRO A 174 13.24 11.03 32.28
N THR A 175 13.00 10.97 33.59
CA THR A 175 12.92 9.75 34.39
C THR A 175 11.81 8.82 33.89
N PRO A 176 11.95 7.47 33.95
CA PRO A 176 11.03 6.51 33.30
C PRO A 176 9.59 6.44 33.85
N ALA A 177 9.21 7.31 34.79
CA ALA A 177 7.94 7.25 35.52
C ALA A 177 7.05 8.49 35.34
N GLU A 178 7.49 9.51 34.62
CA GLU A 178 6.95 10.87 34.80
C GLU A 178 5.97 11.37 33.73
N VAL A 179 5.63 10.55 32.74
CA VAL A 179 4.48 10.84 31.87
C VAL A 179 3.72 9.54 31.61
N ALA A 180 3.06 9.01 32.64
CA ALA A 180 1.85 8.25 32.38
C ALA A 180 0.81 9.28 31.96
N PRO A 181 0.44 9.41 30.66
CA PRO A 181 -0.55 10.38 30.26
C PRO A 181 -1.82 10.12 31.07
N ALA A 182 -2.38 11.18 31.66
CA ALA A 182 -3.64 11.18 32.38
C ALA A 182 -4.87 10.87 31.48
N GLY A 183 -4.68 10.10 30.41
CA GLY A 183 -5.65 9.92 29.34
C GLY A 183 -5.85 8.45 29.00
N GLY A 184 -6.79 7.81 29.72
CA GLY A 184 -7.64 6.70 29.29
C GLY A 184 -7.01 5.43 28.68
N GLY A 185 -5.69 5.32 28.50
CA GLY A 185 -5.07 4.18 27.82
C GLY A 185 -5.34 2.85 28.53
N LEU A 186 -5.36 1.76 27.75
CA LEU A 186 -5.38 0.40 28.31
C LEU A 186 -4.20 0.20 29.25
N LEU A 187 -4.45 -0.49 30.36
CA LEU A 187 -3.38 -1.04 31.19
C LEU A 187 -2.52 -2.00 30.36
N ARG A 188 -1.25 -2.11 30.72
CA ARG A 188 -0.27 -2.93 29.98
C ARG A 188 -0.74 -4.38 29.79
N GLU A 189 -1.29 -4.98 30.84
CA GLU A 189 -1.79 -6.36 30.83
C GLU A 189 -2.98 -6.54 29.87
N ASP A 190 -3.96 -5.64 29.96
CA ASP A 190 -5.14 -5.65 29.08
C ASP A 190 -4.77 -5.42 27.63
N ARG A 191 -3.83 -4.49 27.38
CA ARG A 191 -3.31 -4.24 26.03
C ARG A 191 -2.64 -5.47 25.44
N GLN A 192 -1.82 -6.17 26.22
CA GLN A 192 -1.16 -7.39 25.78
C GLN A 192 -2.18 -8.49 25.46
N ALA A 193 -3.18 -8.67 26.34
CA ALA A 193 -4.25 -9.65 26.10
C ALA A 193 -5.04 -9.36 24.82
N CYS A 194 -5.42 -8.10 24.59
CA CYS A 194 -6.08 -7.69 23.34
C CYS A 194 -5.17 -7.89 22.12
N TRP A 195 -3.88 -7.58 22.24
CA TRP A 195 -2.91 -7.74 21.16
C TRP A 195 -2.76 -9.21 20.74
N ASP A 196 -2.66 -10.12 21.70
CA ASP A 196 -2.53 -11.55 21.41
C ASP A 196 -3.81 -12.11 20.79
N LYS A 197 -4.99 -11.69 21.26
CA LYS A 197 -6.28 -12.03 20.63
C LYS A 197 -6.38 -11.47 19.21
N TRP A 198 -5.97 -10.23 19.00
CA TRP A 198 -5.95 -9.59 17.69
C TRP A 198 -5.05 -10.34 16.71
N ARG A 199 -3.83 -10.70 17.14
CA ARG A 199 -2.88 -11.47 16.33
C ARG A 199 -3.49 -12.80 15.91
N GLN A 200 -4.04 -13.58 16.86
CA GLN A 200 -4.67 -14.87 16.56
C GLN A 200 -5.83 -14.74 15.56
N ALA A 201 -6.69 -13.73 15.72
CA ALA A 201 -7.79 -13.50 14.79
C ALA A 201 -7.29 -13.04 13.40
N ASN A 202 -6.27 -12.19 13.35
CA ASN A 202 -5.68 -11.73 12.10
C ASN A 202 -5.00 -12.88 11.35
N ASP A 203 -4.24 -13.73 12.04
CA ASP A 203 -3.60 -14.90 11.44
C ASP A 203 -4.65 -15.90 10.92
N PHE A 204 -5.77 -16.06 11.63
CA PHE A 204 -6.89 -16.87 11.18
C PHE A 204 -7.53 -16.32 9.88
N VAL A 205 -7.85 -15.01 9.84
CA VAL A 205 -8.40 -14.35 8.65
C VAL A 205 -7.43 -14.44 7.48
N PHE A 206 -6.13 -14.23 7.73
CA PHE A 206 -5.09 -14.35 6.72
C PHE A 206 -4.99 -15.77 6.17
N GLY A 207 -4.98 -16.80 7.02
CA GLY A 207 -4.94 -18.19 6.61
C GLY A 207 -6.14 -18.58 5.73
N LYS A 208 -7.36 -18.12 6.08
CA LYS A 208 -8.56 -18.35 5.26
C LYS A 208 -8.46 -17.67 3.90
N ARG A 209 -7.99 -16.41 3.87
CA ARG A 209 -7.77 -15.67 2.62
C ARG A 209 -6.75 -16.36 1.72
N GLN A 210 -5.65 -16.84 2.30
CA GLN A 210 -4.63 -17.57 1.59
C GLN A 210 -5.15 -18.90 1.02
N ALA A 211 -6.02 -19.60 1.76
CA ALA A 211 -6.66 -20.81 1.26
C ALA A 211 -7.53 -20.56 0.01
N ILE A 212 -8.34 -19.48 0.01
CA ILE A 212 -9.12 -19.07 -1.17
C ILE A 212 -8.19 -18.76 -2.35
N TRP A 213 -7.13 -17.99 -2.12
CA TRP A 213 -6.18 -17.64 -3.17
C TRP A 213 -5.50 -18.87 -3.77
N ASN A 214 -5.07 -19.82 -2.93
CA ASN A 214 -4.43 -21.04 -3.40
C ASN A 214 -5.40 -21.91 -4.19
N ARG A 215 -6.64 -22.08 -3.71
CA ARG A 215 -7.68 -22.83 -4.42
C ARG A 215 -7.97 -22.24 -5.80
N ASP A 216 -8.24 -20.94 -5.86
CA ASP A 216 -8.55 -20.25 -7.13
C ASP A 216 -7.34 -20.27 -8.07
N TYR A 217 -6.11 -20.20 -7.54
CA TYR A 217 -4.89 -20.35 -8.32
C TYR A 217 -4.74 -21.77 -8.89
N GLU A 218 -4.96 -22.79 -8.06
CA GLU A 218 -4.93 -24.20 -8.46
C GLU A 218 -5.97 -24.53 -9.54
N GLU A 219 -7.11 -23.84 -9.55
CA GLU A 219 -8.13 -24.01 -10.61
C GLU A 219 -7.74 -23.32 -11.92
N VAL A 220 -7.12 -22.13 -11.84
CA VAL A 220 -6.79 -21.32 -13.03
C VAL A 220 -5.49 -21.79 -13.69
N ILE A 221 -4.50 -22.22 -12.92
CA ILE A 221 -3.16 -22.53 -13.44
C ILE A 221 -3.13 -23.64 -14.52
N PRO A 222 -3.93 -24.73 -14.46
CA PRO A 222 -3.92 -25.76 -15.51
C PRO A 222 -4.47 -25.21 -16.83
N LYS A 223 -5.50 -24.36 -16.77
CA LYS A 223 -6.10 -23.70 -17.95
C LYS A 223 -5.11 -22.73 -18.60
N VAL A 224 -4.33 -22.02 -17.79
CA VAL A 224 -3.22 -21.18 -18.29
C VAL A 224 -2.16 -22.03 -18.99
N LYS A 225 -1.74 -23.15 -18.38
CA LYS A 225 -0.74 -24.05 -18.98
C LYS A 225 -1.24 -24.66 -20.29
N GLU A 226 -2.52 -25.01 -20.38
CA GLU A 226 -3.13 -25.49 -21.61
C GLU A 226 -3.11 -24.42 -22.71
N ALA A 227 -3.47 -23.17 -22.39
CA ALA A 227 -3.41 -22.06 -23.35
C ALA A 227 -1.97 -21.76 -23.81
N VAL A 228 -0.99 -21.90 -22.92
CA VAL A 228 0.44 -21.78 -23.24
C VAL A 228 0.88 -22.90 -24.20
N ALA A 229 0.51 -24.15 -23.91
CA ALA A 229 0.84 -25.29 -24.77
C ALA A 229 0.18 -25.17 -26.16
N GLU A 230 -1.06 -24.73 -26.23
CA GLU A 230 -1.76 -24.47 -27.50
C GLU A 230 -1.06 -23.37 -28.31
N ALA A 231 -0.58 -22.30 -27.65
CA ALA A 231 0.17 -21.25 -28.33
C ALA A 231 1.51 -21.76 -28.89
N SER A 232 2.21 -22.66 -28.19
CA SER A 232 3.50 -23.20 -28.61
C SER A 232 3.40 -24.30 -29.66
N GLU A 233 2.41 -25.18 -29.58
CA GLU A 233 2.34 -26.41 -30.38
C GLU A 233 1.10 -26.51 -31.27
N GLY A 234 0.01 -25.85 -30.90
CA GLY A 234 -1.30 -25.97 -31.54
C GLY A 234 -1.64 -24.88 -32.56
N ASP A 235 -2.94 -24.71 -32.79
CA ASP A 235 -3.48 -23.66 -33.66
C ASP A 235 -3.42 -22.32 -32.93
N SER A 236 -2.73 -21.35 -33.54
CA SER A 236 -2.55 -20.02 -32.98
C SER A 236 -3.85 -19.23 -32.82
N PHE A 237 -4.87 -19.47 -33.66
CA PHE A 237 -6.16 -18.80 -33.49
C PHE A 237 -6.92 -19.36 -32.29
N HIS A 238 -6.95 -20.68 -32.16
CA HIS A 238 -7.55 -21.37 -31.02
C HIS A 238 -6.85 -21.00 -29.71
N ALA A 239 -5.52 -20.90 -29.70
CA ALA A 239 -4.76 -20.43 -28.56
C ALA A 239 -5.17 -19.02 -28.12
N LEU A 240 -5.37 -18.08 -29.05
CA LEU A 240 -5.80 -16.71 -28.73
C LEU A 240 -7.20 -16.68 -28.10
N ASP A 241 -8.12 -17.53 -28.53
CA ASP A 241 -9.45 -17.62 -27.94
C ASP A 241 -9.41 -18.25 -26.53
N LYS A 242 -8.65 -19.33 -26.34
CA LYS A 242 -8.39 -19.89 -25.00
C LYS A 242 -7.77 -18.85 -24.05
N ILE A 243 -6.80 -18.06 -24.51
CA ILE A 243 -6.20 -16.99 -23.69
C ILE A 243 -7.25 -15.97 -23.25
N LYS A 244 -8.18 -15.55 -24.14
CA LYS A 244 -9.26 -14.62 -23.77
C LYS A 244 -10.22 -15.24 -22.75
N GLU A 245 -10.55 -16.52 -22.90
CA GLU A 245 -11.40 -17.24 -21.94
C GLU A 245 -10.74 -17.29 -20.55
N VAL A 246 -9.45 -17.63 -20.48
CA VAL A 246 -8.69 -17.65 -19.23
C VAL A 246 -8.58 -16.25 -18.64
N GLN A 247 -8.37 -15.20 -19.45
CA GLN A 247 -8.40 -13.82 -18.98
C GLN A 247 -9.77 -13.41 -18.41
N ALA A 248 -10.87 -13.92 -18.95
CA ALA A 248 -12.20 -13.69 -18.40
C ALA A 248 -12.41 -14.41 -17.06
N LEU A 249 -11.90 -15.64 -16.91
CA LEU A 249 -11.88 -16.36 -15.62
C LEU A 249 -11.04 -15.62 -14.57
N LEU A 250 -9.87 -15.09 -14.96
CA LEU A 250 -8.96 -14.34 -14.09
C LEU A 250 -9.60 -13.10 -13.47
N LYS A 251 -10.57 -12.48 -14.16
CA LYS A 251 -11.32 -11.32 -13.63
C LYS A 251 -12.20 -11.70 -12.44
N LYS A 252 -12.70 -12.93 -12.40
CA LYS A 252 -13.59 -13.44 -11.35
C LYS A 252 -12.82 -14.11 -10.20
N ALA A 253 -11.66 -14.70 -10.50
CA ALA A 253 -10.83 -15.41 -9.52
C ALA A 253 -10.22 -14.46 -8.46
N HIS A 254 -10.25 -14.91 -7.21
CA HIS A 254 -9.57 -14.25 -6.09
C HIS A 254 -8.13 -14.76 -6.02
N LEU A 255 -7.19 -13.92 -6.43
CA LEU A 255 -5.76 -14.27 -6.46
C LEU A 255 -4.96 -13.25 -5.66
N SER A 256 -3.86 -13.70 -5.07
CA SER A 256 -2.85 -12.79 -4.56
C SER A 256 -2.23 -11.97 -5.70
N LYS A 257 -1.61 -10.84 -5.35
CA LYS A 257 -0.95 -9.96 -6.32
C LYS A 257 0.13 -10.72 -7.12
N THR A 258 0.96 -11.49 -6.43
CA THR A 258 2.06 -12.27 -7.02
C THR A 258 1.54 -13.35 -7.97
N GLN A 259 0.56 -14.14 -7.55
CA GLN A 259 -0.08 -15.16 -8.40
C GLN A 259 -0.71 -14.56 -9.67
N ARG A 260 -1.35 -13.39 -9.53
CA ARG A 260 -1.96 -12.69 -10.67
C ARG A 260 -0.91 -12.17 -11.65
N GLU A 261 0.21 -11.66 -11.15
CA GLU A 261 1.34 -11.21 -11.99
C GLU A 261 1.98 -12.39 -12.73
N GLU A 262 2.19 -13.52 -12.06
CA GLU A 262 2.71 -14.75 -12.66
C GLU A 262 1.83 -15.24 -13.80
N ILE A 263 0.51 -15.40 -13.56
CA ILE A 263 -0.45 -15.84 -14.58
C ILE A 263 -0.47 -14.88 -15.78
N ARG A 264 -0.44 -13.56 -15.52
CA ARG A 264 -0.38 -12.58 -16.60
C ARG A 264 0.90 -12.69 -17.43
N GLY A 265 2.04 -12.91 -16.77
CA GLY A 265 3.32 -13.14 -17.46
C GLY A 265 3.23 -14.32 -18.43
N MET A 266 2.69 -15.45 -17.97
CA MET A 266 2.50 -16.64 -18.81
C MET A 266 1.54 -16.39 -19.99
N LEU A 267 0.39 -15.76 -19.73
CA LEU A 267 -0.61 -15.48 -20.78
C LEU A 267 -0.11 -14.47 -21.81
N ASN A 268 0.66 -13.45 -21.39
CA ASN A 268 1.25 -12.48 -22.30
C ASN A 268 2.30 -13.15 -23.20
N GLY A 269 3.17 -13.99 -22.65
CA GLY A 269 4.14 -14.74 -23.45
C GLY A 269 3.47 -15.69 -24.45
N ALA A 270 2.38 -16.36 -24.03
CA ALA A 270 1.57 -17.19 -24.92
C ALA A 270 0.91 -16.37 -26.03
N TRP A 271 0.37 -15.20 -25.70
CA TRP A 271 -0.25 -14.29 -26.66
C TRP A 271 0.75 -13.81 -27.71
N GLU A 272 1.93 -13.36 -27.28
CA GLU A 272 3.03 -12.93 -28.16
C GLU A 272 3.48 -14.07 -29.10
N THR A 273 3.56 -15.29 -28.58
CA THR A 273 3.90 -16.47 -29.38
C THR A 273 2.83 -16.76 -30.44
N ALA A 274 1.56 -16.80 -30.04
CA ALA A 274 0.45 -17.09 -30.96
C ALA A 274 0.28 -15.99 -32.02
N ILE A 275 0.35 -14.72 -31.63
CA ILE A 275 0.23 -13.61 -32.59
C ILE A 275 1.41 -13.56 -33.56
N GLY A 276 2.63 -13.89 -33.09
CA GLY A 276 3.81 -14.00 -33.93
C GLY A 276 3.62 -15.04 -35.04
N LYS A 277 3.10 -16.22 -34.73
CA LYS A 277 2.76 -17.26 -35.71
C LYS A 277 1.69 -16.81 -36.70
N VAL A 278 0.61 -16.18 -36.23
CA VAL A 278 -0.45 -15.64 -37.09
C VAL A 278 0.12 -14.62 -38.08
N ASN A 279 0.98 -13.73 -37.62
CA ASN A 279 1.62 -12.74 -38.47
C ASN A 279 2.58 -13.40 -39.48
N ALA A 280 3.38 -14.38 -39.08
CA ALA A 280 4.24 -15.12 -39.99
C ALA A 280 3.45 -15.79 -41.14
N VAL A 281 2.27 -16.36 -40.84
CA VAL A 281 1.39 -16.93 -41.88
C VAL A 281 0.84 -15.85 -42.81
N ARG A 282 0.48 -14.67 -42.28
CA ARG A 282 0.01 -13.54 -43.08
C ARG A 282 1.11 -12.98 -43.98
N ASP A 283 2.31 -12.84 -43.45
CA ASP A 283 3.48 -12.34 -44.18
C ASP A 283 3.89 -13.31 -45.27
N GLU A 284 3.86 -14.63 -45.02
CA GLU A 284 4.13 -15.63 -46.04
C GLU A 284 3.07 -15.63 -47.15
N LYS A 285 1.78 -15.46 -46.80
CA LYS A 285 0.72 -15.29 -47.81
C LYS A 285 0.93 -14.05 -48.67
N ARG A 286 1.33 -12.93 -48.04
CA ARG A 286 1.65 -11.69 -48.74
C ARG A 286 2.84 -11.88 -49.67
N ARG A 287 3.93 -12.49 -49.19
CA ARG A 287 5.13 -12.79 -49.98
C ARG A 287 4.82 -13.65 -51.20
N LYS A 288 4.03 -14.72 -51.03
CA LYS A 288 3.58 -15.56 -52.16
C LYS A 288 2.73 -14.80 -53.17
N TYR A 289 1.88 -13.89 -52.69
CA TYR A 289 1.06 -13.05 -53.56
C TYR A 289 1.92 -12.06 -54.35
N GLU A 290 2.87 -11.39 -53.70
CA GLU A 290 3.84 -10.49 -54.35
C GLU A 290 4.72 -11.22 -55.37
N GLU A 291 5.21 -12.42 -55.04
CA GLU A 291 5.93 -13.26 -56.01
C GLU A 291 5.07 -13.65 -57.21
N TRP A 292 3.80 -14.00 -56.96
CA TRP A 292 2.87 -14.33 -58.02
C TRP A 292 2.62 -13.12 -58.93
N LEU A 293 2.39 -11.94 -58.34
CA LEU A 293 2.23 -10.68 -59.08
C LEU A 293 3.47 -10.38 -59.94
N SER A 294 4.67 -10.43 -59.35
CA SER A 294 5.93 -10.18 -60.07
C SER A 294 6.12 -11.12 -61.26
N ARG A 295 5.78 -12.41 -61.10
CA ARG A 295 5.82 -13.38 -62.23
C ARG A 295 4.79 -13.04 -63.31
N MET A 296 3.59 -12.60 -62.94
CA MET A 296 2.57 -12.21 -63.90
C MET A 296 2.95 -10.93 -64.65
N GLU A 297 3.52 -9.94 -63.97
CA GLU A 297 4.03 -8.71 -64.58
C GLU A 297 5.17 -8.99 -65.56
N ALA A 298 6.13 -9.85 -65.19
CA ALA A 298 7.22 -10.26 -66.08
C ALA A 298 6.71 -10.98 -67.35
N ASN A 299 5.70 -11.85 -67.20
CA ASN A 299 5.05 -12.51 -68.34
C ASN A 299 4.31 -11.50 -69.22
N LEU A 300 3.61 -10.52 -68.63
CA LEU A 300 2.94 -9.46 -69.36
C LEU A 300 3.93 -8.62 -70.18
N GLN A 301 5.05 -8.22 -69.58
CA GLN A 301 6.11 -7.49 -70.27
C GLN A 301 6.63 -8.31 -71.45
N ARG A 302 7.00 -9.57 -71.22
CA ARG A 302 7.50 -10.47 -72.26
C ARG A 302 6.52 -10.63 -73.43
N TRP A 303 5.25 -10.90 -73.16
CA TRP A 303 4.25 -11.06 -74.23
C TRP A 303 3.98 -9.75 -74.96
N THR A 304 4.04 -8.62 -74.26
CA THR A 304 3.88 -7.30 -74.88
C THR A 304 5.06 -6.99 -75.81
N GLU A 305 6.28 -7.33 -75.41
CA GLU A 305 7.48 -7.22 -76.25
C GLU A 305 7.44 -8.17 -77.46
N GLU A 306 7.04 -9.43 -77.27
CA GLU A 306 6.87 -10.41 -78.36
C GLU A 306 5.80 -9.93 -79.36
N LEU A 307 4.67 -9.38 -78.87
CA LEU A 307 3.63 -8.79 -79.69
C LEU A 307 4.16 -7.58 -80.49
N GLY A 308 4.96 -6.72 -79.86
CA GLY A 308 5.61 -5.59 -80.54
C GLY A 308 6.52 -6.03 -81.67
N LYS A 309 7.43 -6.99 -81.41
CA LYS A 309 8.34 -7.56 -82.42
C LYS A 309 7.60 -8.20 -83.60
N ASN A 310 6.53 -8.93 -83.32
CA ASN A 310 5.71 -9.54 -84.37
C ASN A 310 5.03 -8.48 -85.23
N LYS A 311 4.51 -7.39 -84.64
CA LYS A 311 3.90 -6.25 -85.38
C LYS A 311 4.93 -5.53 -86.25
N GLU A 312 6.16 -5.34 -85.75
CA GLU A 312 7.27 -4.79 -86.54
C GLU A 312 7.63 -5.69 -87.73
N MET A 313 7.69 -7.01 -87.52
CA MET A 313 7.96 -7.99 -88.58
C MET A 313 6.83 -8.03 -89.62
N GLU A 314 5.56 -7.95 -89.20
CA GLU A 314 4.42 -7.79 -90.11
C GLU A 314 4.57 -6.55 -90.99
N ALA A 315 4.90 -5.39 -90.39
CA ALA A 315 5.10 -4.14 -91.11
C ALA A 315 6.28 -4.22 -92.12
N GLN A 316 7.38 -4.88 -91.75
CA GLN A 316 8.52 -5.11 -92.65
C GLN A 316 8.11 -6.00 -93.84
N LEU A 317 7.42 -7.12 -93.59
CA LEU A 317 6.93 -8.01 -94.64
C LEU A 317 5.91 -7.32 -95.56
N GLU A 318 5.07 -6.42 -95.03
CA GLU A 318 4.16 -5.60 -95.83
C GLU A 318 4.91 -4.63 -96.75
N ALA A 319 5.97 -3.98 -96.25
CA ALA A 319 6.82 -3.11 -97.05
C ALA A 319 7.58 -3.89 -98.14
N GLU A 320 8.15 -5.05 -97.82
CA GLU A 320 8.78 -5.94 -98.80
C GLU A 320 7.76 -6.39 -99.86
N MET A 321 6.56 -6.77 -99.46
CA MET A 321 5.49 -7.13 -100.39
C MET A 321 5.11 -5.97 -101.32
N ALA A 322 5.14 -4.73 -100.85
CA ALA A 322 4.92 -3.56 -101.70
C ALA A 322 6.04 -3.42 -102.75
N GLN A 323 7.29 -3.57 -102.35
CA GLN A 323 8.45 -3.54 -103.26
C GLN A 323 8.42 -4.69 -104.28
N ILE A 324 8.09 -5.91 -103.86
CA ILE A 324 7.96 -7.08 -104.74
C ILE A 324 6.84 -6.86 -105.78
N LYS A 325 5.73 -6.22 -105.39
CA LYS A 325 4.65 -5.87 -106.34
C LYS A 325 5.13 -4.89 -107.41
N GLU A 326 5.94 -3.90 -107.04
CA GLU A 326 6.55 -2.95 -107.99
C GLU A 326 7.56 -3.65 -108.92
N GLN A 327 8.38 -4.56 -108.39
CA GLN A 327 9.29 -5.38 -109.18
C GLN A 327 8.55 -6.30 -110.17
N ILE A 328 7.42 -6.88 -109.77
CA ILE A 328 6.55 -7.66 -110.67
C ILE A 328 6.05 -6.80 -111.85
N GLN A 329 5.73 -5.53 -111.63
CA GLN A 329 5.26 -4.62 -112.69
C GLN A 329 6.37 -4.24 -113.68
N THR A 330 7.64 -4.27 -113.25
CA THR A 330 8.80 -3.83 -114.06
C THR A 330 9.60 -5.00 -114.65
N ALA A 331 9.35 -6.24 -114.21
CA ALA A 331 10.04 -7.44 -114.68
C ALA A 331 9.68 -7.79 -116.14
N LYS A 332 10.72 -8.07 -116.95
CA LYS A 332 10.58 -8.43 -118.38
C LYS A 332 10.59 -9.95 -118.63
N SER A 333 11.04 -10.76 -117.67
CA SER A 333 11.12 -12.21 -117.78
C SER A 333 10.02 -12.89 -116.97
N ARG A 334 9.31 -13.83 -117.60
CA ARG A 334 8.23 -14.61 -116.97
C ARG A 334 8.72 -15.43 -115.77
N GLU A 335 9.92 -16.01 -115.85
CA GLU A 335 10.51 -16.81 -114.76
C GLU A 335 10.78 -15.95 -113.51
N VAL A 336 11.25 -14.72 -113.70
CA VAL A 336 11.46 -13.75 -112.61
C VAL A 336 10.13 -13.33 -111.99
N THR A 337 9.11 -13.08 -112.82
CA THR A 337 7.77 -12.73 -112.35
C THR A 337 7.12 -13.86 -111.53
N ASP A 338 7.29 -15.12 -111.94
CA ASP A 338 6.71 -16.27 -111.23
C ASP A 338 7.45 -16.53 -109.90
N ALA A 339 8.77 -16.34 -109.84
CA ALA A 339 9.53 -16.39 -108.59
C ALA A 339 9.12 -15.28 -107.60
N LEU A 340 8.93 -14.05 -108.07
CA LEU A 340 8.46 -12.93 -107.25
C LEU A 340 7.02 -13.16 -106.73
N ARG A 341 6.16 -13.80 -107.52
CA ARG A 341 4.80 -14.18 -107.08
C ARG A 341 4.82 -15.24 -105.99
N GLU A 342 5.72 -16.21 -106.08
CA GLU A 342 5.90 -17.22 -105.04
C GLU A 342 6.41 -16.59 -103.74
N GLN A 343 7.40 -15.69 -103.81
CA GLN A 343 7.88 -14.95 -102.64
C GLN A 343 6.79 -14.09 -102.00
N LEU A 344 5.93 -13.46 -102.82
CA LEU A 344 4.78 -12.69 -102.35
C LEU A 344 3.73 -13.59 -101.67
N SER A 345 3.50 -14.80 -102.18
CA SER A 345 2.64 -15.81 -101.54
C SER A 345 3.19 -16.24 -100.19
N GLN A 346 4.49 -16.51 -100.09
CA GLN A 346 5.17 -16.89 -98.85
C GLN A 346 5.10 -15.77 -97.81
N ASN A 347 5.33 -14.50 -98.19
CA ASN A 347 5.22 -13.36 -97.29
C ASN A 347 3.76 -13.18 -96.80
N ARG A 348 2.75 -13.39 -97.65
CA ARG A 348 1.34 -13.40 -97.23
C ARG A 348 1.04 -14.49 -96.21
N GLN A 349 1.56 -15.70 -96.41
CA GLN A 349 1.37 -16.80 -95.45
C GLN A 349 2.05 -16.51 -94.11
N LYS A 350 3.25 -15.92 -94.13
CA LYS A 350 3.96 -15.48 -92.91
C LYS A 350 3.17 -14.42 -92.15
N ILE A 351 2.69 -13.37 -92.81
CA ILE A 351 1.82 -12.34 -92.18
C ILE A 351 0.57 -12.99 -91.57
N ALA A 352 -0.11 -13.88 -92.31
CA ALA A 352 -1.28 -14.57 -91.79
C ALA A 352 -0.97 -15.48 -90.58
N SER A 353 0.24 -16.03 -90.50
CA SER A 353 0.70 -16.81 -89.34
C SER A 353 1.02 -15.93 -88.14
N LEU A 354 1.69 -14.78 -88.35
CA LEU A 354 1.99 -13.79 -87.32
C LEU A 354 0.70 -13.19 -86.76
N GLY A 355 -0.30 -12.92 -87.59
CA GLY A 355 -1.58 -12.37 -87.14
C GLY A 355 -2.34 -13.31 -86.21
N ARG A 356 -2.25 -14.64 -86.41
CA ARG A 356 -2.82 -15.62 -85.47
C ARG A 356 -2.05 -15.65 -84.15
N LEU A 357 -0.72 -15.59 -84.20
CA LEU A 357 0.12 -15.55 -83.00
C LEU A 357 -0.13 -14.27 -82.18
N ASN A 358 -0.26 -13.13 -82.85
CA ASN A 358 -0.56 -11.84 -82.24
C ASN A 358 -1.90 -11.86 -81.53
N LYS A 359 -2.95 -12.40 -82.16
CA LYS A 359 -4.25 -12.56 -81.52
C LYS A 359 -4.18 -13.44 -80.27
N GLN A 360 -3.43 -14.54 -80.32
CA GLN A 360 -3.23 -15.42 -79.16
C GLN A 360 -2.46 -14.72 -78.02
N LEU A 361 -1.48 -13.86 -78.35
CA LEU A 361 -0.73 -13.08 -77.36
C LEU A 361 -1.62 -12.00 -76.72
N GLU A 362 -2.42 -11.29 -77.51
CA GLU A 362 -3.37 -10.28 -77.02
C GLU A 362 -4.41 -10.92 -76.08
N GLU A 363 -4.97 -12.08 -76.43
CA GLU A 363 -5.89 -12.84 -75.57
C GLU A 363 -5.23 -13.24 -74.24
N LYS A 364 -3.95 -13.68 -74.26
CA LYS A 364 -3.20 -14.01 -73.03
C LYS A 364 -2.92 -12.78 -72.15
N ILE A 365 -2.55 -11.66 -72.77
CA ILE A 365 -2.29 -10.40 -72.08
C ILE A 365 -3.55 -9.92 -71.36
N GLU A 366 -4.68 -9.87 -72.05
CA GLU A 366 -5.95 -9.41 -71.46
C GLU A 366 -6.44 -10.37 -70.38
N ALA A 367 -6.27 -11.69 -70.56
CA ALA A 367 -6.62 -12.66 -69.53
C ALA A 367 -5.80 -12.50 -68.24
N VAL A 368 -4.50 -12.17 -68.33
CA VAL A 368 -3.67 -11.93 -67.14
C VAL A 368 -3.95 -10.57 -66.52
N LYS A 369 -4.14 -9.51 -67.30
CA LYS A 369 -4.58 -8.20 -66.78
C LYS A 369 -5.89 -8.31 -66.01
N ALA A 370 -6.86 -9.05 -66.53
CA ALA A 370 -8.13 -9.29 -65.84
C ALA A 370 -7.95 -10.05 -64.51
N LYS A 371 -7.00 -10.99 -64.43
CA LYS A 371 -6.68 -11.71 -63.19
C LYS A 371 -5.97 -10.85 -62.15
N ILE A 372 -5.15 -9.89 -62.58
CA ILE A 372 -4.49 -8.92 -61.69
C ILE A 372 -5.51 -7.88 -61.21
N GLY A 373 -6.43 -7.43 -62.07
CA GLY A 373 -7.40 -6.39 -61.74
C GLY A 373 -8.60 -6.84 -60.89
N ASN A 374 -8.84 -8.14 -60.75
CA ASN A 374 -9.99 -8.70 -60.02
C ASN A 374 -9.66 -9.25 -58.61
N ASN A 375 -8.39 -9.24 -58.19
CA ASN A 375 -7.94 -9.61 -56.84
C ASN A 375 -7.43 -8.38 -56.10
#